data_AF-A0A377CVP4-F1
#
_entry.id   AF-A0A377CVP4-F1
#
_cell.length_a   1.000
_cell.length_b   1.000
_cell.length_c   1.000
_cell.angle_alpha   90.00
_cell.angle_beta   90.00
_cell.angle_gamma   90.00
#
_symmetry.space_group_name_H-M   'P 1'
#
loop_
_entity.id
_entity.type
_entity.pdbx_description
1 polymer ?
#
loop_
_entity_poly.entity_id
_entity_poly.type
_entity_poly.pdbx_seq_one_letter_code
_entity_poly.pdbx_strand_id
1 'polypeptide(L)'
;MCSPLLLTGEKPLKTPEDLAKHTLLHDASRRDWQTYTRQLGLNHINVQQGPIFSHSAMVLQAAIHGQGVALANNVMAQSEIEAGRLVCPFNDVLVSKNAFLSGLS
;
A
#
# COMPACT_ATOMS: atom_id res chain seq x y z
N MET A 1 0.82 -2.06 -2.17
CA MET A 1 0.04 -3.02 -2.98
C MET A 1 -0.99 -2.30 -3.80
N CYS A 2 -1.28 -2.77 -5.00
CA CYS A 2 -2.30 -2.21 -5.89
C CYS A 2 -2.79 -3.25 -6.90
N SER A 3 -3.85 -2.94 -7.64
CA SER A 3 -4.23 -3.70 -8.83
C SER A 3 -3.13 -3.66 -9.91
N PRO A 4 -2.90 -4.75 -10.67
CA PRO A 4 -2.01 -4.74 -11.84
C PRO A 4 -2.32 -3.65 -12.87
N LEU A 5 -3.57 -3.18 -12.91
CA LEU A 5 -4.01 -2.09 -13.81
C LEU A 5 -3.20 -0.80 -13.61
N LEU A 6 -2.73 -0.55 -12.37
CA LEU A 6 -1.94 0.64 -12.05
C LEU A 6 -0.51 0.55 -12.57
N LEU A 7 -0.03 -0.62 -13.01
CA LEU A 7 1.32 -0.78 -13.57
C LEU A 7 1.41 -0.36 -15.05
N THR A 8 0.28 -0.36 -15.76
CA THR A 8 0.24 -0.21 -17.23
C THR A 8 -0.67 0.93 -17.71
N GLY A 9 -1.42 1.58 -16.82
CA GLY A 9 -2.28 2.71 -17.15
C GLY A 9 -1.54 4.01 -17.52
N GLU A 10 -2.30 5.09 -17.74
CA GLU A 10 -1.77 6.42 -18.14
C GLU A 10 -0.71 6.99 -17.20
N LYS A 11 -0.83 6.67 -15.91
CA LYS A 11 0.13 7.01 -14.87
C LYS A 11 0.64 5.68 -14.30
N PRO A 12 1.69 5.08 -14.89
CA PRO A 12 2.15 3.78 -14.46
C PRO A 12 2.92 3.91 -13.14
N LEU A 13 2.59 3.06 -12.17
CA LEU A 13 3.25 2.99 -10.88
C LEU A 13 4.51 2.12 -10.98
N LYS A 14 5.66 2.73 -11.26
CA LYS A 14 6.94 2.01 -11.50
C LYS A 14 7.96 2.24 -10.40
N THR A 15 8.02 3.45 -9.85
CA THR A 15 8.92 3.78 -8.74
C THR A 15 8.12 4.36 -7.57
N PRO A 16 8.68 4.36 -6.34
CA PRO A 16 8.02 4.97 -5.20
C PRO A 16 7.64 6.45 -5.41
N GLU A 17 8.38 7.23 -6.21
CA GLU A 17 8.05 8.62 -6.55
C GLU A 17 6.71 8.74 -7.30
N ASP A 18 6.33 7.71 -8.07
CA ASP A 18 5.06 7.70 -8.80
C ASP A 18 3.85 7.69 -7.85
N LEU A 19 4.01 7.32 -6.57
CA LEU A 19 2.96 7.42 -5.56
C LEU A 19 2.35 8.82 -5.46
N ALA A 20 3.09 9.88 -5.79
CA ALA A 20 2.57 11.25 -5.86
C ALA A 20 1.41 11.42 -6.87
N LYS A 21 1.27 10.49 -7.82
CA LYS A 21 0.30 10.51 -8.92
C LYS A 21 -0.93 9.64 -8.66
N HIS A 22 -0.93 8.87 -7.56
CA HIS A 22 -1.99 7.92 -7.24
C HIS A 22 -2.69 8.25 -5.92
N THR A 23 -3.94 7.80 -5.81
CA THR A 23 -4.68 7.84 -4.55
C THR A 23 -4.01 6.90 -3.54
N LEU A 24 -3.64 7.45 -2.39
CA LEU A 24 -3.17 6.67 -1.25
C LEU A 24 -4.38 6.24 -0.41
N LEU A 25 -4.54 4.94 -0.23
CA LEU A 25 -5.62 4.33 0.54
C LEU A 25 -5.13 4.12 1.98
N HIS A 26 -5.85 4.68 2.95
CA HIS A 26 -5.42 4.72 4.35
C HIS A 26 -6.19 3.72 5.21
N ASP A 27 -5.47 2.96 6.02
CA ASP A 27 -6.03 2.03 7.01
C ASP A 27 -6.08 2.68 8.40
N ALA A 28 -7.28 3.02 8.87
CA ALA A 28 -7.60 3.70 10.12
C ALA A 28 -6.98 5.10 10.33
N SER A 29 -5.82 5.40 9.76
CA SER A 29 -5.10 6.66 9.90
C SER A 29 -4.11 6.89 8.75
N ARG A 30 -3.55 8.09 8.69
CA ARG A 30 -2.53 8.48 7.70
C ARG A 30 -1.10 8.12 8.10
N ARG A 31 -0.92 7.51 9.28
CA ARG A 31 0.40 7.33 9.92
C ARG A 31 1.30 6.38 9.13
N ASP A 32 0.75 5.33 8.55
CA ASP A 32 1.54 4.33 7.83
C ASP A 32 2.14 4.92 6.56
N TRP A 33 1.33 5.67 5.79
CA TRP A 33 1.81 6.41 4.63
C TRP A 33 2.83 7.48 5.02
N GLN A 34 2.57 8.26 6.08
CA GLN A 34 3.54 9.23 6.60
C GLN A 34 4.88 8.59 6.98
N THR A 35 4.85 7.39 7.58
CA THR A 35 6.04 6.65 7.98
C THR A 35 6.80 6.13 6.77
N TYR A 36 6.08 5.52 5.81
CA TYR A 36 6.66 4.96 4.60
C TYR A 36 7.33 6.01 3.72
N THR A 37 6.62 7.11 3.41
CA THR A 37 7.18 8.17 2.57
C THR A 37 8.40 8.81 3.23
N ARG A 38 8.40 8.94 4.57
CA ARG A 38 9.55 9.46 5.31
C ARG A 38 10.76 8.51 5.25
N GLN A 39 10.55 7.20 5.40
CA GLN A 39 11.62 6.22 5.30
C GLN A 39 12.29 6.23 3.92
N LEU A 40 11.53 6.54 2.87
CA LEU A 40 12.01 6.66 1.50
C LEU A 40 12.55 8.07 1.16
N GLY A 41 12.52 9.02 2.08
CA GLY A 41 12.91 10.41 1.82
C GLY A 41 11.91 11.20 0.93
N LEU A 42 10.74 10.64 0.67
CA LEU A 42 9.68 11.19 -0.21
C LEU A 42 8.72 12.11 0.54
N ASN A 43 9.25 13.05 1.33
CA ASN A 43 8.45 13.94 2.17
C ASN A 43 7.55 14.92 1.39
N HIS A 44 7.77 15.05 0.07
CA HIS A 44 6.97 15.89 -0.81
C HIS A 44 5.64 15.24 -1.23
N ILE A 45 5.46 13.94 -0.99
CA ILE A 45 4.21 13.23 -1.31
C ILE A 45 3.13 13.64 -0.31
N ASN A 46 2.00 14.13 -0.82
CA ASN A 46 0.89 14.58 0.00
C ASN A 46 0.05 13.41 0.55
N VAL A 47 0.49 12.85 1.67
CA VAL A 47 -0.21 11.78 2.41
C VAL A 47 -1.49 12.23 3.12
N GLN A 48 -1.81 13.52 3.08
CA GLN A 48 -3.03 14.08 3.66
C GLN A 48 -4.25 13.95 2.73
N GLN A 49 -4.07 13.42 1.52
CA GLN A 49 -5.13 13.18 0.55
C GLN A 49 -5.57 11.71 0.52
N GLY A 50 -6.72 11.44 -0.10
CA GLY A 50 -7.27 10.10 -0.27
C GLY A 50 -8.13 9.61 0.91
N PRO A 51 -8.89 8.52 0.68
CA PRO A 51 -9.87 7.98 1.61
C PRO A 51 -9.22 7.26 2.80
N ILE A 52 -9.84 7.39 3.98
CA ILE A 52 -9.51 6.62 5.17
C ILE A 52 -10.62 5.59 5.39
N PHE A 53 -10.23 4.33 5.47
CA PHE A 53 -11.14 3.22 5.73
C PHE A 53 -11.02 2.78 7.18
N SER A 54 -12.13 2.31 7.75
CA SER A 54 -12.18 1.81 9.12
C SER A 54 -11.64 0.38 9.28
N HIS A 55 -11.48 -0.36 8.17
CA HIS A 55 -11.06 -1.76 8.18
C HIS A 55 -10.08 -2.07 7.04
N SER A 56 -9.01 -2.81 7.34
CA SER A 56 -7.99 -3.22 6.36
C SER A 56 -8.56 -4.02 5.18
N ALA A 57 -9.62 -4.80 5.41
CA ALA A 57 -10.31 -5.53 4.34
C ALA A 57 -10.90 -4.59 3.27
N MET A 58 -11.44 -3.44 3.68
CA MET A 58 -11.97 -2.44 2.74
C MET A 58 -10.85 -1.77 1.94
N VAL A 59 -9.71 -1.51 2.58
CA VAL A 59 -8.50 -0.98 1.91
C VAL A 59 -8.03 -1.94 0.82
N LEU A 60 -7.97 -3.24 1.13
CA LEU A 60 -7.59 -4.28 0.16
C LEU A 60 -8.59 -4.36 -0.99
N GLN A 61 -9.90 -4.33 -0.71
CA GLN A 61 -10.92 -4.32 -1.76
C GLN A 61 -10.79 -3.10 -2.67
N ALA A 62 -10.59 -1.90 -2.11
CA ALA A 62 -10.36 -0.70 -2.91
C ALA A 62 -9.10 -0.82 -3.80
N ALA A 63 -8.02 -1.38 -3.28
CA ALA A 63 -6.79 -1.62 -4.03
C ALA A 63 -6.98 -2.63 -5.17
N ILE A 64 -7.70 -3.73 -4.93
CA ILE A 64 -8.04 -4.76 -5.94
C ILE A 64 -8.80 -4.14 -7.12
N HIS A 65 -9.76 -3.26 -6.81
CA HIS A 65 -10.57 -2.56 -7.82
C HIS A 65 -9.85 -1.38 -8.47
N GLY A 66 -8.54 -1.20 -8.22
CA GLY A 66 -7.72 -0.17 -8.87
C GLY A 66 -8.00 1.25 -8.39
N GLN A 67 -8.64 1.43 -7.23
CA GLN A 67 -8.99 2.76 -6.71
C GLN A 67 -7.79 3.52 -6.12
N GLY A 68 -6.66 2.83 -5.92
CA GLY A 68 -5.45 3.43 -5.38
C GLY A 68 -4.43 2.41 -4.93
N VAL A 69 -3.43 2.89 -4.20
CA VAL A 69 -2.36 2.09 -3.61
C VAL A 69 -2.62 1.95 -2.12
N ALA A 70 -2.45 0.74 -1.60
CA ALA A 70 -2.58 0.40 -0.19
C ALA A 70 -1.24 0.02 0.43
N LEU A 71 -1.03 0.42 1.68
CA LEU A 71 -0.10 -0.26 2.58
C LEU A 71 -0.92 -1.29 3.36
N ALA A 72 -0.61 -2.57 3.21
CA ALA A 72 -1.38 -3.65 3.82
C ALA A 72 -0.47 -4.82 4.19
N ASN A 73 -0.94 -5.66 5.12
CA ASN A 73 -0.22 -6.86 5.56
C ASN A 73 -0.23 -7.93 4.46
N ASN A 74 0.95 -8.45 4.11
CA ASN A 74 1.12 -9.53 3.14
C ASN A 74 0.24 -10.75 3.43
N VAL A 75 0.05 -11.13 4.69
CA VAL A 75 -0.77 -12.29 5.07
C VAL A 75 -2.24 -12.09 4.65
N MET A 76 -2.79 -10.89 4.82
CA MET A 76 -4.16 -10.60 4.43
C MET A 76 -4.34 -10.50 2.91
N ALA A 77 -3.29 -10.06 2.20
CA ALA A 77 -3.32 -9.89 0.76
C ALA A 77 -2.90 -11.14 -0.02
N GLN A 78 -2.40 -12.18 0.66
CA GLN A 78 -1.73 -13.32 0.03
C GLN A 78 -2.61 -14.02 -1.01
N SER A 79 -3.86 -14.34 -0.67
CA SER A 79 -4.80 -14.97 -1.63
C SER A 79 -5.05 -14.12 -2.88
N GLU A 80 -5.04 -12.81 -2.71
CA GLU A 80 -5.32 -11.85 -3.78
C GLU A 80 -4.09 -11.63 -4.68
N ILE A 81 -2.90 -11.71 -4.09
CA ILE A 81 -1.63 -11.70 -4.81
C ILE A 81 -1.46 -12.99 -5.60
N GLU A 82 -1.71 -14.14 -4.99
CA GLU A 82 -1.64 -15.46 -5.65
C GLU A 82 -2.65 -15.55 -6.80
N ALA A 83 -3.84 -14.95 -6.64
CA ALA A 83 -4.83 -14.87 -7.70
C ALA A 83 -4.55 -13.78 -8.75
N GLY A 84 -3.44 -13.04 -8.64
CA GLY A 84 -3.05 -11.98 -9.58
C GLY A 84 -3.94 -10.73 -9.54
N ARG A 85 -4.80 -10.58 -8.54
CA ARG A 85 -5.67 -9.40 -8.35
C ARG A 85 -4.94 -8.25 -7.67
N LEU A 86 -3.93 -8.56 -6.86
CA LEU A 86 -3.02 -7.58 -6.27
C LEU A 86 -1.58 -7.86 -6.66
N VAL A 87 -0.78 -6.81 -6.68
CA VAL A 87 0.66 -6.85 -6.86
C VAL A 87 1.36 -5.96 -5.84
N CYS A 88 2.60 -6.30 -5.51
CA CYS A 88 3.53 -5.44 -4.80
C CYS A 88 4.41 -4.72 -5.83
N PRO A 89 4.12 -3.45 -6.17
CA PRO A 89 4.85 -2.74 -7.23
C PRO A 89 6.31 -2.46 -6.87
N PHE A 90 6.63 -2.47 -5.58
CA PHE A 90 7.95 -2.22 -5.04
C PHE A 90 8.38 -3.40 -4.19
N ASN A 91 9.68 -3.66 -4.15
CA ASN A 91 10.26 -4.74 -3.33
C ASN A 91 10.46 -4.31 -1.86
N ASP A 92 9.90 -3.15 -1.46
CA ASP A 92 10.09 -2.55 -0.14
C ASP A 92 9.09 -3.09 0.87
N VAL A 93 9.61 -3.68 1.94
CA VAL A 93 8.81 -4.15 3.07
C VAL A 93 8.81 -3.07 4.16
N LEU A 94 7.63 -2.55 4.49
CA LEU A 94 7.44 -1.78 5.71
C LEU A 94 7.51 -2.71 6.92
N VAL A 95 8.58 -2.58 7.71
CA VAL A 95 8.67 -3.24 9.00
C VAL A 95 7.87 -2.43 10.03
N SER A 96 6.64 -2.85 10.28
CA SER A 96 5.86 -2.33 11.40
C SER A 96 6.48 -2.77 12.73
N LYS A 97 6.76 -1.83 13.64
CA LYS A 97 7.30 -2.10 14.99
C LYS A 97 6.39 -2.95 15.89
N ASN A 98 5.18 -3.30 15.44
CA ASN A 98 4.22 -4.16 16.14
C ASN A 98 4.08 -5.56 15.52
N ALA A 99 5.03 -5.99 14.68
CA ALA A 99 5.12 -7.40 14.32
C ALA A 99 5.50 -8.20 15.58
N PHE A 100 4.51 -8.76 16.27
CA PHE A 100 4.72 -9.76 17.31
C PHE A 100 5.41 -10.97 16.69
N LEU A 101 6.75 -10.98 16.69
CA LEU A 101 7.55 -12.17 16.51
C LEU A 101 7.46 -12.97 17.81
N SER A 102 6.45 -13.83 17.93
CA SER A 102 6.43 -14.89 18.94
C SER A 102 6.85 -16.21 18.30
N GLY A 103 8.02 -16.72 18.71
CA GLY A 103 8.55 -18.05 18.41
C GLY A 103 9.44 -18.07 17.15
N LEU A 104 10.69 -18.53 17.19
CA LEU A 104 11.17 -19.75 17.86
C LEU A 104 12.63 -19.57 18.32
N SER A 105 12.89 -19.92 19.59
CA SER A 105 14.12 -20.63 19.99
C SER A 105 13.85 -22.13 19.93
#